data_AF-A0A058ZR44-F1
#
_entry.id   AF-A0A058ZR44-F1
#
_cell.length_a   1.000
_cell.length_b   1.000
_cell.length_c   1.000
_cell.angle_alpha   90.00
_cell.angle_beta   90.00
_cell.angle_gamma   90.00
#
_symmetry.space_group_name_H-M   'P 1'
#
loop_
_entity.id
_entity.type
_entity.pdbx_description
1 polymer ?
#
loop_
_entity_poly.entity_id
_entity_poly.type
_entity_poly.pdbx_seq_one_letter_code
_entity_poly.pdbx_strand_id
1 'polypeptide(L)'
;MDLVRWREGDYRRRIEGWMEIQRERRIYELGWLPPFLLVFGSDIEPIDRRWNQHGLGGDNVVNSCRALHPGPVSLLQWSGKGKPWTRLDLKMPCPVDSLWMPYDLHSSKDSPRGTAIVMNIDSWVCYVRLEIDC
;
A
#
# COMPACT_ATOMS: atom_id res chain seq x y z
N MET A 1 2.75 -6.33 -12.51
CA MET A 1 2.50 -7.77 -12.27
C MET A 1 2.38 -8.45 -13.61
N ASP A 2 3.20 -9.47 -13.87
CA ASP A 2 3.13 -10.25 -15.10
C ASP A 2 2.03 -11.31 -14.99
N LEU A 3 0.93 -11.12 -15.72
CA LEU A 3 -0.23 -12.01 -15.68
C LEU A 3 -0.05 -13.29 -16.51
N VAL A 4 0.91 -13.33 -17.44
CA VAL A 4 1.23 -14.53 -18.20
C VAL A 4 2.00 -15.48 -17.30
N ARG A 5 3.11 -15.01 -16.74
CA ARG A 5 3.90 -15.78 -15.76
C ARG A 5 3.11 -16.13 -14.53
N TRP A 6 2.22 -15.24 -14.06
CA TRP A 6 1.33 -15.54 -12.95
C TRP A 6 0.51 -16.82 -13.19
N ARG A 7 -0.02 -16.96 -14.41
CA ARG A 7 -0.84 -18.11 -14.81
C ARG A 7 0.01 -19.35 -15.05
N GLU A 8 1.14 -19.21 -15.75
CA GLU A 8 2.05 -20.33 -16.06
C GLU A 8 2.70 -20.92 -14.80
N GLY A 9 3.07 -20.07 -13.83
CA GLY A 9 3.67 -20.49 -12.56
C GLY A 9 2.67 -20.90 -11.48
N ASP A 10 1.36 -20.87 -11.78
CA ASP A 10 0.27 -21.28 -10.89
C ASP A 10 0.35 -20.65 -9.48
N TYR A 11 0.75 -19.37 -9.43
CA TYR A 11 1.05 -18.69 -8.17
C TYR A 11 -0.18 -18.48 -7.30
N ARG A 12 -1.38 -18.37 -7.89
CA ARG A 12 -2.64 -18.33 -7.14
C ARG A 12 -2.76 -19.55 -6.22
N ARG A 13 -2.63 -20.77 -6.76
CA ARG A 13 -2.78 -21.99 -5.97
C ARG A 13 -1.70 -22.11 -4.88
N ARG A 14 -0.47 -21.69 -5.18
CA ARG A 14 0.63 -21.67 -4.20
C ARG A 14 0.35 -20.74 -3.03
N ILE A 15 -0.16 -19.53 -3.31
CA ILE A 15 -0.54 -18.55 -2.27
C ILE A 15 -1.72 -19.08 -1.45
N GLU A 16 -2.76 -19.60 -2.10
CA GLU A 16 -3.91 -20.20 -1.43
C GLU A 16 -3.50 -21.36 -0.51
N GLY A 17 -2.54 -22.18 -0.92
CA GLY A 17 -1.98 -23.25 -0.07
C GLY A 17 -1.33 -22.73 1.21
N TRP A 18 -0.56 -21.64 1.15
CA TRP A 18 -0.01 -20.98 2.35
C TRP A 18 -1.11 -20.37 3.23
N MET A 19 -2.16 -19.84 2.62
CA MET A 19 -3.32 -19.32 3.36
C MET A 19 -4.08 -20.44 4.10
N GLU A 20 -4.15 -21.65 3.52
CA GLU A 20 -4.71 -22.82 4.19
C GLU A 20 -3.85 -23.23 5.39
N ILE A 21 -2.53 -23.32 5.21
CA ILE A 21 -1.60 -23.63 6.30
C ILE A 21 -1.75 -22.63 7.45
N GLN A 22 -1.85 -21.32 7.15
CA GLN A 22 -2.08 -20.29 8.16
C GLN A 22 -3.40 -20.47 8.90
N ARG A 23 -4.46 -20.91 8.20
CA ARG A 23 -5.78 -21.14 8.79
C ARG A 23 -5.72 -22.27 9.82
N GLU A 24 -4.97 -23.32 9.53
CA GLU A 24 -4.78 -24.46 10.44
C GLU A 24 -3.78 -24.14 11.56
N ARG A 25 -2.70 -23.43 11.23
CA ARG A 25 -1.58 -23.12 12.12
C ARG A 25 -1.13 -21.69 11.89
N ARG A 26 -1.26 -20.85 12.92
CA ARG A 26 -0.82 -19.47 12.85
C ARG A 26 0.72 -19.41 12.80
N ILE A 27 1.26 -19.19 11.60
CA ILE A 27 2.71 -19.08 11.32
C ILE A 27 3.16 -17.64 11.03
N TYR A 28 2.21 -16.72 10.86
CA TYR A 28 2.44 -15.28 10.80
C TYR A 28 1.27 -14.52 11.45
N GLU A 29 1.46 -13.23 11.70
CA GLU A 29 0.46 -12.41 12.40
C GLU A 29 -0.81 -12.19 11.58
N LEU A 30 -0.78 -11.27 10.61
CA LEU A 30 -1.94 -10.91 9.79
C LEU A 30 -1.50 -10.35 8.42
N GLY A 31 -2.42 -10.43 7.47
CA GLY A 31 -2.29 -9.85 6.14
C GLY A 31 -1.91 -10.87 5.06
N TRP A 32 -1.99 -10.41 3.82
CA TRP A 32 -1.70 -11.21 2.63
C TRP A 32 -0.22 -11.14 2.22
N LEU A 33 0.55 -10.17 2.76
CA LEU A 33 1.97 -10.02 2.42
C LEU A 33 2.83 -11.25 2.77
N PRO A 34 2.68 -11.89 3.95
CA PRO A 34 3.51 -13.04 4.29
C PRO A 34 3.39 -14.22 3.29
N PRO A 35 2.18 -14.66 2.86
CA PRO A 35 2.04 -15.64 1.77
C PRO A 35 2.78 -15.29 0.48
N PHE A 36 2.77 -14.02 0.07
CA PHE A 36 3.49 -13.59 -1.13
C PHE A 36 5.01 -13.73 -0.92
N LEU A 37 5.52 -13.28 0.23
CA LEU A 37 6.95 -13.43 0.55
C LEU A 37 7.38 -14.90 0.65
N LEU A 38 6.51 -15.79 1.13
CA LEU A 38 6.78 -17.24 1.17
C LEU A 38 6.83 -17.89 -0.22
N VAL A 39 6.04 -17.38 -1.17
CA VAL A 39 5.99 -17.92 -2.53
C VAL A 39 7.13 -17.40 -3.40
N PHE A 40 7.46 -16.11 -3.28
CA PHE A 40 8.45 -15.44 -4.13
C PHE A 40 9.84 -15.36 -3.49
N GLY A 41 9.95 -15.33 -2.16
CA GLY A 41 11.25 -15.35 -1.48
C GLY A 41 12.18 -14.23 -1.95
N SER A 42 13.34 -14.60 -2.52
CA SER A 42 14.33 -13.70 -3.10
C SER A 42 14.09 -13.34 -4.58
N ASP A 43 13.05 -13.90 -5.21
CA ASP A 43 12.66 -13.60 -6.59
C ASP A 43 11.78 -12.35 -6.63
N ILE A 44 12.32 -11.22 -6.12
CA ILE A 44 11.61 -9.95 -5.97
C ILE A 44 12.58 -8.81 -6.26
N GLU A 45 12.25 -7.97 -7.24
CA GLU A 45 13.00 -6.75 -7.53
C GLU A 45 12.49 -5.54 -6.75
N PRO A 46 13.40 -4.69 -6.23
CA PRO A 46 13.02 -3.45 -5.58
C PRO A 46 12.46 -2.44 -6.60
N ILE A 47 11.33 -1.82 -6.26
CA ILE A 47 10.81 -0.66 -6.98
C ILE A 47 11.35 0.64 -6.35
N ASP A 48 11.54 1.67 -7.16
CA ASP A 48 11.92 3.00 -6.66
C ASP A 48 10.92 3.49 -5.60
N ARG A 49 11.45 3.99 -4.48
CA ARG A 49 10.71 4.52 -3.32
C ARG A 49 9.67 5.59 -3.67
N ARG A 50 9.80 6.28 -4.81
CA ARG A 50 8.82 7.26 -5.31
C ARG A 50 7.44 6.64 -5.53
N TRP A 51 7.38 5.34 -5.81
CA TRP A 51 6.16 4.58 -6.07
C TRP A 51 5.52 4.02 -4.81
N ASN A 52 6.10 4.23 -3.62
CA ASN A 52 5.46 3.86 -2.36
C ASN A 52 5.92 4.68 -1.14
N GLN A 53 5.45 5.92 -1.03
CA GLN A 53 5.61 6.70 0.21
C GLN A 53 4.58 6.25 1.24
N HIS A 54 4.91 5.21 2.00
CA HIS A 54 4.03 4.55 2.96
C HIS A 54 4.24 5.02 4.42
N GLY A 55 3.32 4.64 5.30
CA GLY A 55 3.35 4.96 6.72
C GLY A 55 2.82 6.36 7.04
N LEU A 56 2.16 7.01 6.09
CA LEU A 56 1.61 8.37 6.27
C LEU A 56 0.38 8.38 7.21
N GLY A 57 -0.21 7.21 7.46
CA GLY A 57 -1.24 7.04 8.49
C GLY A 57 -0.71 7.12 9.92
N GLY A 58 0.59 7.34 10.10
CA GLY A 58 1.24 7.47 11.42
C GLY A 58 1.46 6.14 12.13
N ASP A 59 2.14 6.22 13.27
CA ASP A 59 2.36 5.06 14.13
C ASP A 59 1.02 4.62 14.78
N ASN A 60 0.82 3.30 14.91
CA ASN A 60 -0.42 2.71 15.42
C ASN A 60 -0.54 2.75 16.95
N VAL A 61 0.55 3.09 17.64
CA VAL A 61 0.72 3.21 19.09
C VAL A 61 0.82 4.68 19.49
N VAL A 62 1.57 5.49 18.71
CA VAL A 62 1.74 6.92 18.96
C VAL A 62 1.13 7.72 17.81
N ASN A 63 0.16 8.58 18.09
CA ASN A 63 -0.43 9.44 17.05
C ASN A 63 0.58 10.50 16.57
N SER A 64 1.44 10.09 15.65
CA SER A 64 2.57 10.88 15.14
C SER A 64 2.45 11.06 13.63
N CYS A 65 2.81 12.26 13.17
CA CYS A 65 2.90 12.57 11.74
C CYS A 65 4.27 12.17 11.20
N ARG A 66 4.30 11.40 10.12
CA ARG A 66 5.53 11.04 9.41
C ARG A 66 5.76 12.00 8.26
N ALA A 67 7.00 12.46 8.11
CA ALA A 67 7.43 13.25 6.96
C ALA A 67 7.64 12.39 5.72
N LEU A 68 7.52 12.99 4.53
CA LEU A 68 7.89 12.34 3.28
C LEU A 68 9.40 12.08 3.23
N HIS A 69 9.80 10.98 2.60
CA HIS A 69 11.21 10.77 2.32
C HIS A 69 11.72 11.77 1.25
N PRO A 70 13.01 12.15 1.29
CA PRO A 70 13.58 12.99 0.25
C PRO A 70 13.49 12.35 -1.13
N GLY A 71 13.26 13.17 -2.16
CA GLY A 71 13.23 12.75 -3.56
C GLY A 71 11.87 12.96 -4.23
N PRO A 72 11.76 12.63 -5.53
CA PRO A 72 10.49 12.70 -6.25
C PRO A 72 9.47 11.73 -5.65
N VAL A 73 8.20 12.13 -5.64
CA VAL A 73 7.08 11.33 -5.16
C VAL A 73 6.08 11.14 -6.28
N SER A 74 5.57 9.91 -6.42
CA SER A 74 4.56 9.57 -7.43
C SER A 74 3.36 8.86 -6.82
N LEU A 75 3.53 8.18 -5.69
CA LEU A 75 2.43 7.54 -4.96
C LEU A 75 2.59 7.70 -3.45
N LEU A 76 1.52 8.17 -2.80
CA LEU A 76 1.39 8.36 -1.36
C LEU A 76 0.50 7.26 -0.77
N GLN A 77 0.92 6.65 0.34
CA GLN A 77 0.19 5.58 1.01
C GLN A 77 0.01 5.89 2.51
N TRP A 78 -1.24 6.19 2.89
CA TRP A 78 -1.66 6.33 4.29
C TRP A 78 -1.93 4.95 4.93
N SER A 79 -0.88 4.12 5.02
CA SER A 79 -0.92 2.91 5.85
C SER A 79 -0.84 3.28 7.33
N GLY A 80 -1.58 2.54 8.17
CA GLY A 80 -1.81 2.86 9.59
C GLY A 80 -3.25 3.30 9.88
N LYS A 81 -3.54 3.59 11.16
CA LYS A 81 -4.88 3.97 11.63
C LYS A 81 -5.28 5.41 11.31
N GLY A 82 -4.33 6.33 11.19
CA GLY A 82 -4.60 7.75 11.00
C GLY A 82 -4.90 8.11 9.54
N LYS A 83 -6.10 7.79 9.07
CA LYS A 83 -6.52 8.13 7.71
C LYS A 83 -6.69 9.66 7.52
N PRO A 84 -6.37 10.20 6.34
CA PRO A 84 -6.34 11.64 6.13
C PRO A 84 -7.73 12.28 6.30
N TRP A 85 -8.79 11.66 5.76
CA TRP A 85 -10.17 12.13 5.94
C TRP A 85 -10.56 12.24 7.41
N THR A 86 -10.27 11.21 8.22
CA THR A 86 -10.57 11.22 9.66
C THR A 86 -9.84 12.34 10.40
N ARG A 87 -8.56 12.57 10.08
CA ARG A 87 -7.76 13.64 10.70
C ARG A 87 -8.24 15.04 10.29
N LEU A 88 -8.63 15.20 9.03
CA LEU A 88 -9.19 16.44 8.49
C LEU A 88 -10.54 16.76 9.16
N ASP A 89 -11.44 15.78 9.28
CA ASP A 89 -12.73 15.94 9.96
C ASP A 89 -12.58 16.32 11.43
N LEU A 90 -11.60 15.71 12.12
CA LEU A 90 -11.25 16.01 13.50
C LEU A 90 -10.47 17.32 13.68
N LYS A 91 -10.17 18.05 12.59
CA LYS A 91 -9.35 19.27 12.59
C LYS A 91 -7.95 19.09 13.21
N MET A 92 -7.40 17.88 13.10
CA MET A 92 -6.04 17.53 13.54
C MET A 92 -5.24 16.91 12.38
N PRO A 93 -5.07 17.61 11.24
CA PRO A 93 -4.37 17.07 10.08
C PRO A 93 -2.86 17.00 10.32
N CYS A 94 -2.23 15.97 9.78
CA CYS A 94 -0.81 16.00 9.50
C CYS A 94 -0.55 16.91 8.28
N PRO A 95 0.65 17.52 8.15
CA PRO A 95 0.96 18.38 7.00
C PRO A 95 0.69 17.72 5.63
N VAL A 96 0.95 16.41 5.52
CA VAL A 96 0.76 15.62 4.29
C VAL A 96 -0.72 15.37 3.95
N ASP A 97 -1.64 15.41 4.92
CA ASP A 97 -3.06 15.12 4.70
C ASP A 97 -3.73 16.16 3.79
N SER A 98 -3.20 17.40 3.80
CA SER A 98 -3.62 18.46 2.89
C SER A 98 -3.43 18.11 1.41
N LEU A 99 -2.51 17.19 1.08
CA LEU A 99 -2.31 16.71 -0.29
C LEU A 99 -3.43 15.78 -0.74
N TRP A 100 -4.14 15.12 0.18
CA TRP A 100 -5.27 14.26 -0.12
C TRP A 100 -6.57 15.06 -0.32
N MET A 101 -6.73 16.15 0.44
CA MET A 101 -7.95 16.97 0.50
C MET A 101 -8.55 17.38 -0.87
N PRO A 102 -7.78 17.76 -1.91
CA PRO A 102 -8.34 18.11 -3.23
C PRO A 102 -8.99 16.93 -3.97
N TYR A 103 -8.75 15.70 -3.51
CA TYR A 103 -9.27 14.47 -4.09
C TYR A 103 -10.40 13.85 -3.27
N ASP A 104 -10.79 14.51 -2.18
CA ASP A 104 -11.98 14.12 -1.44
C ASP A 104 -13.22 14.51 -2.23
N LEU A 105 -13.97 13.50 -2.68
CA LEU A 105 -15.17 13.68 -3.49
C LEU A 105 -16.42 13.96 -2.63
N HIS A 106 -16.31 13.86 -1.30
CA HIS A 106 -17.42 14.08 -0.37
C HIS A 106 -17.45 15.52 0.19
N SER A 107 -16.36 16.28 0.05
CA SER A 107 -16.33 17.68 0.51
C SER A 107 -17.17 18.59 -0.41
N SER A 108 -17.88 19.54 0.19
CA SER A 108 -18.75 20.50 -0.51
C SER A 108 -18.03 21.23 -1.64
N LYS A 109 -18.81 21.60 -2.68
CA LYS A 109 -18.51 22.08 -4.05
C LYS A 109 -17.36 23.08 -4.31
N ASP A 110 -16.55 23.47 -3.32
CA ASP A 110 -15.50 24.50 -3.43
C ASP A 110 -14.05 23.94 -3.47
N SER A 111 -13.85 22.61 -3.49
CA SER A 111 -12.51 22.03 -3.58
C SER A 111 -12.03 21.90 -5.05
N PRO A 112 -10.82 22.37 -5.42
CA PRO A 112 -10.32 22.27 -6.78
C PRO A 112 -10.13 20.81 -7.19
N ARG A 113 -10.80 20.40 -8.28
CA ARG A 113 -10.74 19.05 -8.84
C ARG A 113 -9.32 18.68 -9.27
N GLY A 114 -8.59 17.95 -8.42
CA GLY A 114 -7.30 17.37 -8.76
C GLY A 114 -7.46 16.12 -9.64
N THR A 115 -6.50 15.86 -10.54
CA THR A 115 -6.49 14.72 -11.48
C THR A 115 -5.61 13.56 -10.98
N ALA A 116 -5.85 13.05 -9.76
CA ALA A 116 -5.14 11.88 -9.24
C ALA A 116 -6.11 10.74 -8.96
N ILE A 117 -5.64 9.52 -9.21
CA ILE A 117 -6.39 8.29 -8.94
C ILE A 117 -6.26 7.99 -7.45
N VAL A 118 -7.33 8.17 -6.68
CA VAL A 118 -7.41 7.69 -5.31
C VAL A 118 -7.67 6.19 -5.35
N MET A 119 -6.64 5.39 -5.08
CA MET A 119 -6.81 3.94 -4.89
C MET A 119 -6.88 3.66 -3.39
N ASN A 120 -8.07 3.30 -2.90
CA ASN A 120 -8.21 2.72 -1.57
C ASN A 120 -7.84 1.24 -1.66
N ILE A 121 -6.57 0.97 -1.41
CA ILE A 121 -5.99 -0.35 -1.45
C ILE A 121 -5.44 -0.57 -0.04
N ASP A 122 -5.98 -1.56 0.67
CA ASP A 122 -5.38 -2.02 1.91
C ASP A 122 -4.00 -2.61 1.58
N SER A 123 -2.98 -1.77 1.76
CA SER A 123 -1.54 -2.08 1.86
C SER A 123 -0.92 -2.87 0.71
N TRP A 124 -0.89 -2.35 -0.53
CA TRP A 124 -0.02 -2.89 -1.59
C TRP A 124 1.12 -1.89 -1.85
N VAL A 125 2.39 -2.27 -1.61
CA VAL A 125 3.51 -2.16 -2.58
C VAL A 125 4.69 -3.01 -2.07
N CYS A 126 4.80 -4.21 -2.62
CA CYS A 126 6.06 -4.86 -3.02
C CYS A 126 5.68 -5.64 -4.28
N TYR A 127 5.85 -5.05 -5.47
CA TYR A 127 5.58 -5.79 -6.71
C TYR A 127 6.83 -6.56 -7.11
N VAL A 128 6.73 -7.87 -6.96
CA VAL A 128 7.54 -8.91 -7.62
C VAL A 128 7.64 -8.62 -9.12
N ARG A 129 8.86 -8.40 -9.62
CA ARG A 129 9.19 -8.44 -11.05
C ARG A 129 9.72 -9.84 -11.34
N LEU A 130 8.95 -10.69 -12.00
CA LEU A 130 9.50 -11.86 -12.66
C LEU A 130 10.11 -11.35 -13.97
N GLU A 131 11.43 -11.22 -14.06
CA GLU A 131 12.14 -10.72 -15.26
C GLU A 131 11.98 -11.65 -16.48
N ILE A 132 11.31 -11.18 -17.53
CA ILE A 132 11.50 -11.71 -18.89
C ILE A 132 12.71 -10.98 -19.46
N ASP A 133 13.79 -11.72 -19.72
CA ASP A 133 14.90 -11.30 -20.56
C ASP A 133 14.40 -10.82 -21.93
N CYS A 134 14.89 -9.64 -22.34
CA CYS A 134 15.29 -9.29 -23.71
C CYS A 134 16.14 -8.02 -23.66
#